data_AF-A0A940P3N6-F1
#
_entry.id   AF-A0A940P3N6-F1
#
_cell.length_a   1.000
_cell.length_b   1.000
_cell.length_c   1.000
_cell.angle_alpha   90.00
_cell.angle_beta   90.00
_cell.angle_gamma   90.00
#
_symmetry.space_group_name_H-M   'P 1'
#
loop_
_entity.id
_entity.type
_entity.pdbx_description
1 polymer ?
#
loop_
_entity_poly.entity_id
_entity_poly.type
_entity_poly.pdbx_seq_one_letter_code
_entity_poly.pdbx_strand_id
1 'polypeptide(L)'
;TIPASVERIGYRAFSGCELLTKATILGAGTEIGEYAFAGCERLTSADLPEGLASLPIGMFEGCTKLTHVTIPAGMKLIDNAAFRDCTSLKRIRIPGTVAQIGGDAFRGCRSLTEVILEEGVTHIKDGAFMECENLTAITIPESVQRIGDRAFWRCGRLKSVRVPAKTELGRDVFLDCTELRSY
;
A
#
# COMPACT_ATOMS: atom_id res chain seq x y z
N THR A 1 -13.32 2.54 17.96
CA THR A 1 -13.98 1.42 17.26
C THR A 1 -15.19 1.93 16.53
N ILE A 2 -15.34 1.57 15.25
CA ILE A 2 -16.52 1.89 14.46
C ILE A 2 -17.50 0.70 14.60
N PRO A 3 -18.72 0.90 15.12
CA PRO A 3 -19.68 -0.17 15.32
C PRO A 3 -20.04 -0.89 14.02
N ALA A 4 -20.37 -2.18 14.11
CA ALA A 4 -20.82 -2.98 12.95
C ALA A 4 -22.14 -2.46 12.33
N SER A 5 -22.91 -1.65 13.06
CA SER A 5 -24.11 -0.99 12.55
C SER A 5 -23.83 0.19 11.61
N VAL A 6 -22.57 0.60 11.46
CA VAL A 6 -22.20 1.69 10.54
C VAL A 6 -22.08 1.12 9.13
N GLU A 7 -23.05 1.48 8.29
CA GLU A 7 -23.10 1.06 6.88
C GLU A 7 -22.15 1.86 5.99
N ARG A 8 -21.80 3.10 6.38
CA ARG A 8 -20.95 3.97 5.57
C ARG A 8 -20.07 4.90 6.40
N ILE A 9 -18.80 4.98 6.02
CA ILE A 9 -17.83 5.99 6.43
C ILE A 9 -17.61 6.91 5.23
N GLY A 10 -18.01 8.18 5.31
CA GLY A 10 -17.95 9.10 4.18
C GLY A 10 -16.54 9.55 3.80
N TYR A 11 -16.45 10.28 2.68
CA TYR A 11 -15.25 11.00 2.26
C TYR A 11 -14.65 11.80 3.41
N ARG A 12 -13.37 11.58 3.72
CA ARG A 12 -12.64 12.28 4.81
C ARG A 12 -13.27 12.23 6.21
N ALA A 13 -14.14 11.26 6.51
CA ALA A 13 -14.91 11.24 7.76
C ALA A 13 -14.06 11.31 9.05
N PHE A 14 -12.85 10.73 9.04
CA PHE A 14 -11.87 10.81 10.13
C PHE A 14 -10.57 11.48 9.68
N SER A 15 -10.55 12.21 8.57
CA SER A 15 -9.32 12.85 8.08
C SER A 15 -8.82 13.88 9.09
N GLY A 16 -7.51 13.89 9.34
CA GLY A 16 -6.88 14.80 10.31
C GLY A 16 -7.26 14.51 11.77
N CYS A 17 -7.80 13.34 12.10
CA CYS A 17 -8.09 13.00 13.50
C CYS A 17 -6.80 12.81 14.31
N GLU A 18 -6.27 13.90 14.87
CA GLU A 18 -4.96 13.96 15.54
C GLU A 18 -4.87 13.10 16.80
N LEU A 19 -5.99 12.70 17.40
CA LEU A 19 -6.01 11.86 18.61
C LEU A 19 -6.28 10.37 18.32
N LEU A 20 -6.64 10.01 17.09
CA LEU A 20 -6.98 8.64 16.75
C LEU A 20 -5.73 7.77 16.72
N THR A 21 -5.61 6.83 17.66
CA THR A 21 -4.47 5.90 17.74
C THR A 21 -4.75 4.54 17.10
N LYS A 22 -6.02 4.13 17.07
CA LYS A 22 -6.45 2.85 16.50
C LYS A 22 -7.78 2.99 15.77
N ALA A 23 -7.84 2.48 14.55
CA ALA A 23 -9.08 2.30 13.80
C ALA A 23 -9.45 0.82 13.80
N THR A 24 -10.66 0.48 14.26
CA THR A 24 -11.19 -0.89 14.17
C THR A 24 -12.54 -0.78 13.47
N ILE A 25 -12.65 -1.40 12.30
CA ILE A 25 -13.81 -1.34 11.42
C ILE A 25 -14.44 -2.73 11.39
N LEU A 26 -15.68 -2.85 11.87
CA LEU A 26 -16.32 -4.15 12.17
C LEU A 26 -17.42 -4.57 11.18
N GLY A 27 -17.74 -3.76 10.17
CA GLY A 27 -18.79 -4.08 9.20
C GLY A 27 -18.23 -4.65 7.89
N ALA A 28 -18.51 -5.93 7.60
CA ALA A 28 -18.09 -6.61 6.37
C ALA A 28 -18.60 -5.95 5.07
N GLY A 29 -19.63 -5.10 5.18
CA GLY A 29 -20.20 -4.33 4.08
C GLY A 29 -20.15 -2.81 4.30
N THR A 30 -19.33 -2.32 5.24
CA THR A 30 -19.19 -0.87 5.43
C THR A 30 -18.57 -0.26 4.18
N GLU A 31 -19.31 0.62 3.51
CA GLU A 31 -18.77 1.46 2.45
C GLU A 31 -17.80 2.47 3.06
N ILE A 32 -16.54 2.46 2.60
CA ILE A 32 -15.51 3.37 3.09
C ILE A 32 -15.17 4.35 1.97
N GLY A 33 -15.40 5.64 2.22
CA GLY A 33 -15.09 6.72 1.31
C GLY A 33 -13.58 6.99 1.22
N GLU A 34 -13.19 7.67 0.15
CA GLU A 34 -11.81 8.09 -0.07
C GLU A 34 -11.32 8.98 1.08
N TYR A 35 -10.03 8.86 1.39
CA TYR A 35 -9.34 9.62 2.43
C TYR A 35 -9.97 9.51 3.83
N ALA A 36 -10.77 8.46 4.09
CA ALA A 36 -11.53 8.32 5.33
C ALA A 36 -10.69 8.50 6.60
N PHE A 37 -9.42 8.07 6.61
CA PHE A 37 -8.50 8.21 7.74
C PHE A 37 -7.23 8.99 7.39
N ALA A 38 -7.22 9.75 6.29
CA ALA A 38 -6.03 10.47 5.84
C ALA A 38 -5.56 11.50 6.88
N GLY A 39 -4.26 11.57 7.17
CA GLY A 39 -3.66 12.51 8.11
C GLY A 39 -3.92 12.18 9.58
N CYS A 40 -4.34 10.95 9.92
CA CYS A 40 -4.39 10.52 11.32
C CYS A 40 -2.97 10.24 11.83
N GLU A 41 -2.21 11.28 12.16
CA GLU A 41 -0.78 11.18 12.48
C GLU A 41 -0.45 10.37 13.74
N ARG A 42 -1.43 10.08 14.61
CA ARG A 42 -1.25 9.20 15.78
C ARG A 42 -1.72 7.76 15.54
N LEU A 43 -2.32 7.45 14.39
CA LEU A 43 -2.85 6.13 14.08
C LEU A 43 -1.71 5.14 13.93
N THR A 44 -1.61 4.16 14.84
CA THR A 44 -0.52 3.17 14.83
C THR A 44 -0.89 1.86 14.15
N SER A 45 -2.19 1.54 14.10
CA SER A 45 -2.75 0.30 13.56
C SER A 45 -4.18 0.50 13.07
N ALA A 46 -4.56 -0.22 12.03
CA ALA A 46 -5.93 -0.30 11.55
C ALA A 46 -6.35 -1.76 11.34
N ASP A 47 -7.49 -2.14 11.92
CA ASP A 47 -8.16 -3.41 11.68
C ASP A 47 -9.24 -3.19 10.61
N LEU A 48 -9.03 -3.77 9.42
CA LEU A 48 -9.93 -3.70 8.27
C LEU A 48 -10.97 -4.83 8.35
N PRO A 49 -12.21 -4.61 7.87
CA PRO A 49 -13.25 -5.62 7.97
C PRO A 49 -13.01 -6.76 6.96
N GLU A 50 -13.32 -7.99 7.38
CA GLU A 50 -13.36 -9.14 6.47
C GLU A 50 -14.43 -8.88 5.39
N GLY A 51 -14.06 -9.02 4.12
CA GLY A 51 -14.96 -8.73 2.99
C GLY A 51 -14.78 -7.36 2.33
N LEU A 52 -13.91 -6.48 2.87
CA LEU A 52 -13.57 -5.23 2.20
C LEU A 52 -12.96 -5.48 0.81
N ALA A 53 -13.72 -5.18 -0.25
CA ALA A 53 -13.34 -5.50 -1.62
C ALA A 53 -12.15 -4.67 -2.14
N SER A 54 -12.04 -3.42 -1.71
CA SER A 54 -10.95 -2.52 -2.08
C SER A 54 -10.54 -1.62 -0.93
N LEU A 55 -9.27 -1.24 -0.89
CA LEU A 55 -8.79 -0.17 -0.03
C LEU A 55 -8.92 1.17 -0.77
N PRO A 56 -9.79 2.10 -0.32
CA PRO A 56 -10.09 3.33 -1.06
C PRO A 56 -8.91 4.26 -1.28
N ILE A 57 -9.06 5.17 -2.24
CA ILE A 57 -8.07 6.20 -2.55
C ILE A 57 -7.69 6.97 -1.29
N GLY A 58 -6.39 7.07 -1.02
CA GLY A 58 -5.84 7.86 0.07
C GLY A 58 -6.31 7.47 1.48
N MET A 59 -6.92 6.28 1.67
CA MET A 59 -7.60 5.93 2.94
C MET A 59 -6.73 6.20 4.18
N PHE A 60 -5.44 5.88 4.13
CA PHE A 60 -4.47 6.12 5.20
C PHE A 60 -3.34 7.07 4.78
N GLU A 61 -3.54 7.91 3.75
CA GLU A 61 -2.53 8.88 3.32
C GLU A 61 -2.07 9.75 4.50
N GLY A 62 -0.76 9.92 4.68
CA GLY A 62 -0.20 10.75 5.76
C GLY A 62 -0.39 10.18 7.18
N CYS A 63 -0.81 8.93 7.35
CA CYS A 63 -0.81 8.27 8.67
C CYS A 63 0.63 7.92 9.09
N THR A 64 1.41 8.93 9.46
CA THR A 64 2.87 8.82 9.64
C THR A 64 3.31 7.87 10.74
N LYS A 65 2.44 7.54 11.71
CA LYS A 65 2.69 6.55 12.79
C LYS A 65 2.16 5.16 12.51
N LEU A 66 1.51 4.92 11.36
CA LEU A 66 0.95 3.62 11.03
C LEU A 66 2.08 2.63 10.80
N THR A 67 2.21 1.64 11.68
CA THR A 67 3.33 0.67 11.64
C THR A 67 2.95 -0.66 11.03
N HIS A 68 1.66 -1.01 11.09
CA HIS A 68 1.13 -2.28 10.66
C HIS A 68 -0.32 -2.15 10.20
N VAL A 69 -0.63 -2.80 9.07
CA VAL A 69 -1.98 -3.06 8.58
C VAL A 69 -1.99 -4.47 8.00
N THR A 70 -3.02 -5.24 8.34
CA THR A 70 -3.26 -6.54 7.70
C THR A 70 -4.21 -6.34 6.53
N ILE A 71 -3.78 -6.73 5.32
CA ILE A 71 -4.64 -6.71 4.13
C ILE A 71 -5.56 -7.93 4.16
N PRO A 72 -6.90 -7.76 4.15
CA PRO A 72 -7.84 -8.89 4.16
C PRO A 72 -7.68 -9.80 2.94
N ALA A 73 -7.79 -11.12 3.14
CA ALA A 73 -7.60 -12.13 2.10
C ALA A 73 -8.64 -12.09 0.96
N GLY A 74 -9.74 -11.34 1.10
CA GLY A 74 -10.74 -11.15 0.06
C GLY A 74 -10.50 -9.91 -0.82
N MET A 75 -9.58 -9.02 -0.42
CA MET A 75 -9.37 -7.73 -1.05
C MET A 75 -8.83 -7.89 -2.48
N LYS A 76 -9.36 -7.09 -3.41
CA LYS A 76 -9.07 -7.13 -4.84
C LYS A 76 -8.20 -5.99 -5.34
N LEU A 77 -8.25 -4.84 -4.66
CA LEU A 77 -7.58 -3.61 -5.08
C LEU A 77 -7.06 -2.86 -3.86
N ILE A 78 -5.80 -2.44 -3.92
CA ILE A 78 -5.29 -1.33 -3.10
C ILE A 78 -5.28 -0.12 -4.02
N ASP A 79 -6.13 0.88 -3.77
CA ASP A 79 -6.30 2.01 -4.70
C ASP A 79 -5.19 3.06 -4.54
N ASN A 80 -5.26 4.09 -5.37
CA ASN A 80 -4.25 5.14 -5.46
C ASN A 80 -3.99 5.80 -4.12
N ALA A 81 -2.72 6.06 -3.81
CA ALA A 81 -2.28 6.74 -2.59
C ALA A 81 -2.75 6.12 -1.25
N ALA A 82 -3.30 4.90 -1.23
CA ALA A 82 -3.97 4.36 -0.04
C ALA A 82 -3.12 4.37 1.25
N PHE A 83 -1.79 4.24 1.13
CA PHE A 83 -0.79 4.35 2.20
C PHE A 83 0.28 5.39 1.91
N ARG A 84 0.04 6.36 1.02
CA ARG A 84 1.01 7.41 0.69
C ARG A 84 1.49 8.10 1.97
N ASP A 85 2.79 8.31 2.09
CA ASP A 85 3.45 8.95 3.23
C ASP A 85 3.17 8.29 4.61
N CYS A 86 2.80 7.00 4.62
CA CYS A 86 2.83 6.17 5.83
C CYS A 86 4.29 5.86 6.23
N THR A 87 5.01 6.89 6.68
CA THR A 87 6.47 6.87 6.88
C THR A 87 6.96 5.90 7.94
N SER A 88 6.10 5.41 8.85
CA SER A 88 6.44 4.39 9.85
C SER A 88 6.06 2.95 9.47
N LEU A 89 5.42 2.73 8.31
CA LEU A 89 5.02 1.39 7.87
C LEU A 89 6.28 0.58 7.54
N LYS A 90 6.50 -0.53 8.25
CA LYS A 90 7.77 -1.30 8.12
C LYS A 90 7.68 -2.48 7.17
N ARG A 91 6.53 -3.14 7.16
CA ARG A 91 6.31 -4.40 6.43
C ARG A 91 4.88 -4.43 5.91
N ILE A 92 4.69 -4.96 4.72
CA ILE A 92 3.35 -5.24 4.18
C ILE A 92 3.36 -6.57 3.43
N ARG A 93 2.30 -7.36 3.63
CA ARG A 93 2.01 -8.57 2.86
C ARG A 93 0.76 -8.30 2.04
N ILE A 94 0.88 -8.42 0.73
CA ILE A 94 -0.19 -8.19 -0.23
C ILE A 94 -0.64 -9.57 -0.75
N PRO A 95 -1.85 -10.02 -0.38
CA PRO A 95 -2.33 -11.33 -0.76
C PRO A 95 -2.60 -11.42 -2.26
N GLY A 96 -2.54 -12.64 -2.80
CA GLY A 96 -2.69 -12.90 -4.23
C GLY A 96 -4.05 -12.51 -4.81
N THR A 97 -5.03 -12.29 -3.94
CA THR A 97 -6.35 -11.78 -4.33
C THR A 97 -6.33 -10.32 -4.76
N VAL A 98 -5.33 -9.54 -4.34
CA VAL A 98 -5.15 -8.14 -4.74
C VAL A 98 -4.55 -8.13 -6.14
N ALA A 99 -5.39 -8.03 -7.16
CA ALA A 99 -4.95 -8.05 -8.55
C ALA A 99 -4.15 -6.80 -8.94
N GLN A 100 -4.45 -5.65 -8.32
CA GLN A 100 -3.85 -4.36 -8.65
C GLN A 100 -3.44 -3.57 -7.39
N ILE A 101 -2.22 -3.02 -7.45
CA ILE A 101 -1.70 -2.01 -6.53
C ILE A 101 -1.72 -0.66 -7.26
N GLY A 102 -2.46 0.30 -6.70
CA GLY A 102 -2.73 1.62 -7.27
C GLY A 102 -1.51 2.52 -7.35
N GLY A 103 -1.65 3.59 -8.11
CA GLY A 103 -0.60 4.57 -8.31
C GLY A 103 -0.27 5.29 -7.01
N ASP A 104 1.02 5.48 -6.73
CA ASP A 104 1.52 6.05 -5.47
C ASP A 104 1.01 5.35 -4.18
N ALA A 105 0.48 4.11 -4.26
CA ALA A 105 -0.20 3.45 -3.14
C ALA A 105 0.65 3.39 -1.86
N PHE A 106 1.96 3.19 -1.98
CA PHE A 106 2.94 3.18 -0.89
C PHE A 106 4.04 4.23 -1.11
N ARG A 107 3.77 5.27 -1.91
CA ARG A 107 4.75 6.32 -2.15
C ARG A 107 5.17 6.97 -0.83
N GLY A 108 6.46 7.16 -0.61
CA GLY A 108 6.97 7.81 0.60
C GLY A 108 6.86 6.96 1.87
N CYS A 109 6.58 5.65 1.78
CA CYS A 109 6.68 4.72 2.90
C CYS A 109 8.15 4.47 3.28
N ARG A 110 8.82 5.51 3.81
CA ARG A 110 10.28 5.53 4.00
C ARG A 110 10.81 4.49 4.98
N SER A 111 10.00 3.97 5.91
CA SER A 111 10.43 2.87 6.81
C SER A 111 10.17 1.47 6.26
N LEU A 112 9.57 1.34 5.08
CA LEU A 112 9.20 0.05 4.51
C LEU A 112 10.46 -0.69 4.09
N THR A 113 10.77 -1.80 4.77
CA THR A 113 11.96 -2.61 4.51
C THR A 113 11.64 -3.87 3.72
N GLU A 114 10.40 -4.36 3.82
CA GLU A 114 9.96 -5.63 3.28
C GLU A 114 8.56 -5.52 2.68
N VAL A 115 8.42 -5.95 1.43
CA VAL A 115 7.14 -6.11 0.74
C VAL A 115 7.05 -7.56 0.27
N ILE A 116 6.02 -8.26 0.73
CA ILE A 116 5.70 -9.61 0.28
C ILE A 116 4.53 -9.51 -0.69
N LEU A 117 4.77 -9.83 -1.96
CA LEU A 117 3.74 -9.95 -2.99
C LEU A 117 3.47 -11.45 -3.23
N GLU A 118 2.22 -11.86 -3.14
CA GLU A 118 1.81 -13.23 -3.46
C GLU A 118 1.42 -13.39 -4.94
N GLU A 119 1.45 -14.64 -5.42
CA GLU A 119 0.96 -15.00 -6.75
C GLU A 119 -0.51 -14.62 -6.92
N GLY A 120 -0.81 -13.93 -8.01
CA GLY A 120 -2.14 -13.37 -8.33
C GLY A 120 -2.14 -11.83 -8.42
N VAL A 121 -1.12 -11.16 -7.87
CA VAL A 121 -0.86 -9.74 -8.17
C VAL A 121 -0.47 -9.62 -9.64
N THR A 122 -1.20 -8.80 -10.41
CA THR A 122 -0.97 -8.66 -11.86
C THR A 122 -0.43 -7.28 -12.26
N HIS A 123 -0.76 -6.24 -11.50
CA HIS A 123 -0.41 -4.85 -11.86
C HIS A 123 0.15 -4.08 -10.66
N ILE A 124 1.35 -3.53 -10.84
CA ILE A 124 1.96 -2.54 -9.95
C ILE A 124 1.93 -1.22 -10.71
N LYS A 125 1.07 -0.27 -10.32
CA LYS A 125 0.88 0.99 -11.06
C LYS A 125 2.02 1.99 -10.83
N ASP A 126 1.93 3.10 -11.57
CA ASP A 126 2.92 4.18 -11.56
C ASP A 126 3.19 4.69 -10.15
N GLY A 127 4.46 4.80 -9.78
CA GLY A 127 4.89 5.30 -8.47
C GLY A 127 4.48 4.46 -7.26
N ALA A 128 3.92 3.25 -7.43
CA ALA A 128 3.33 2.46 -6.34
C ALA A 128 4.22 2.32 -5.10
N PHE A 129 5.55 2.17 -5.24
CA PHE A 129 6.54 2.11 -4.18
C PHE A 129 7.61 3.21 -4.29
N MET A 130 7.28 4.31 -4.97
CA MET A 130 8.17 5.46 -5.13
C MET A 130 8.66 5.98 -3.77
N GLU A 131 9.95 6.30 -3.66
CA GLU A 131 10.57 6.83 -2.43
C GLU A 131 10.42 5.91 -1.20
N CYS A 132 10.27 4.60 -1.41
CA CYS A 132 10.46 3.58 -0.36
C CYS A 132 11.97 3.38 -0.10
N GLU A 133 12.62 4.41 0.43
CA GLU A 133 14.09 4.53 0.51
C GLU A 133 14.78 3.40 1.29
N ASN A 134 14.07 2.74 2.23
CA ASN A 134 14.59 1.63 3.03
C ASN A 134 14.20 0.24 2.51
N LEU A 135 13.49 0.12 1.39
CA LEU A 135 13.09 -1.18 0.85
C LEU A 135 14.35 -1.92 0.38
N THR A 136 14.68 -3.05 1.03
CA THR A 136 15.94 -3.76 0.75
C THR A 136 15.81 -4.84 -0.30
N ALA A 137 14.64 -5.48 -0.38
CA ALA A 137 14.36 -6.57 -1.30
C ALA A 137 12.85 -6.64 -1.58
N ILE A 138 12.51 -7.04 -2.81
CA ILE A 138 11.16 -7.40 -3.21
C ILE A 138 11.23 -8.53 -4.23
N THR A 139 10.40 -9.55 -4.06
CA THR A 139 10.20 -10.61 -5.05
C THR A 139 8.95 -10.27 -5.85
N ILE A 140 9.10 -10.08 -7.16
CA ILE A 140 7.97 -9.87 -8.06
C ILE A 140 7.45 -11.25 -8.49
N PRO A 141 6.18 -11.60 -8.20
CA PRO A 141 5.62 -12.91 -8.55
C PRO A 141 5.47 -13.07 -10.06
N GLU A 142 5.46 -14.31 -10.55
CA GLU A 142 5.39 -14.61 -11.99
C GLU A 142 4.07 -14.16 -12.62
N SER A 143 3.02 -13.96 -11.80
CA SER A 143 1.75 -13.38 -12.22
C SER A 143 1.80 -11.90 -12.64
N VAL A 144 2.86 -11.15 -12.32
CA VAL A 144 2.93 -9.71 -12.59
C VAL A 144 3.13 -9.44 -14.09
N GLN A 145 2.14 -8.79 -14.69
CA GLN A 145 2.09 -8.46 -16.11
C GLN A 145 2.70 -7.09 -16.39
N ARG A 146 2.55 -6.13 -15.48
CA ARG A 146 3.03 -4.75 -15.67
C ARG A 146 3.51 -4.10 -14.38
N ILE A 147 4.63 -3.39 -14.50
CA ILE A 147 5.18 -2.46 -13.50
C ILE A 147 5.21 -1.06 -14.12
N GLY A 148 4.51 -0.11 -13.51
CA GLY A 148 4.29 1.23 -14.03
C GLY A 148 5.50 2.16 -13.97
N ASP A 149 5.32 3.36 -14.52
CA ASP A 149 6.35 4.41 -14.53
C ASP A 149 6.77 4.74 -13.09
N ARG A 150 8.09 4.79 -12.83
CA ARG A 150 8.67 5.14 -11.53
C ARG A 150 8.19 4.29 -10.35
N ALA A 151 7.67 3.08 -10.59
CA ALA A 151 7.07 2.26 -9.54
C ALA A 151 8.00 2.01 -8.34
N PHE A 152 9.32 1.95 -8.55
CA PHE A 152 10.34 1.81 -7.50
C PHE A 152 11.36 2.97 -7.55
N TRP A 153 11.02 4.12 -8.12
CA TRP A 153 11.93 5.27 -8.20
C TRP A 153 12.41 5.69 -6.81
N ARG A 154 13.72 5.92 -6.66
CA ARG A 154 14.38 6.27 -5.38
C ARG A 154 14.21 5.25 -4.26
N CYS A 155 14.05 3.95 -4.57
CA CYS A 155 14.24 2.87 -3.60
C CYS A 155 15.74 2.63 -3.36
N GLY A 156 16.42 3.61 -2.75
CA GLY A 156 17.89 3.67 -2.69
C GLY A 156 18.58 2.45 -2.08
N ARG A 157 17.93 1.76 -1.13
CA ARG A 157 18.45 0.55 -0.47
C ARG A 157 18.06 -0.76 -1.14
N LEU A 158 17.36 -0.73 -2.27
CA LEU A 158 16.92 -1.93 -2.96
C LEU A 158 18.13 -2.62 -3.60
N LYS A 159 18.52 -3.78 -3.07
CA LYS A 159 19.75 -4.47 -3.47
C LYS A 159 19.56 -5.42 -4.64
N SER A 160 18.40 -6.07 -4.68
CA SER A 160 18.07 -7.09 -5.67
C SER A 160 16.59 -7.08 -5.96
N VAL A 161 16.26 -7.22 -7.23
CA VAL A 161 14.90 -7.49 -7.71
C VAL A 161 14.99 -8.66 -8.67
N ARG A 162 13.99 -9.55 -8.66
CA ARG A 162 13.80 -10.52 -9.74
C ARG A 162 12.53 -10.13 -10.47
N VAL A 163 12.64 -9.77 -11.75
CA VAL A 163 11.49 -9.43 -12.60
C VAL A 163 11.17 -10.62 -13.52
N PRO A 164 9.90 -11.08 -13.59
CA PRO A 164 9.49 -12.11 -14.53
C PRO A 164 9.74 -11.69 -16.00
N ALA A 165 10.13 -12.64 -16.84
CA ALA A 165 10.58 -12.36 -18.21
C ALA A 165 9.54 -11.71 -19.13
N LYS A 166 8.24 -11.82 -18.80
CA LYS A 166 7.12 -11.29 -19.60
C LYS A 166 6.52 -9.99 -19.04
N THR A 167 7.09 -9.44 -17.97
CA THR A 167 6.57 -8.23 -17.33
C THR A 167 6.87 -6.98 -18.17
N GLU A 168 5.84 -6.20 -18.50
CA GLU A 168 5.99 -4.87 -19.09
C GLU A 168 6.54 -3.90 -18.04
N LEU A 169 7.66 -3.22 -18.36
CA LEU A 169 8.27 -2.21 -17.51
C LEU A 169 8.00 -0.80 -18.05
N GLY A 170 7.49 0.07 -17.18
CA GLY A 170 7.35 1.50 -17.44
C GLY A 170 8.69 2.23 -17.47
N ARG A 171 8.65 3.55 -17.62
CA ARG A 171 9.84 4.41 -17.60
C ARG A 171 10.35 4.58 -16.18
N ASP A 172 11.67 4.69 -16.04
CA ASP A 172 12.33 5.05 -14.77
C ASP A 172 11.98 4.12 -13.59
N VAL A 173 11.55 2.87 -13.83
CA VAL A 173 11.03 1.96 -12.78
C VAL A 173 11.97 1.87 -11.59
N PHE A 174 13.26 1.67 -11.84
CA PHE A 174 14.32 1.53 -10.83
C PHE A 174 15.32 2.70 -10.86
N LEU A 175 14.94 3.84 -11.43
CA LEU A 175 15.81 5.02 -11.42
C LEU A 175 16.11 5.44 -9.96
N ASP A 176 17.36 5.81 -9.68
CA ASP A 176 17.86 6.14 -8.33
C ASP A 176 17.76 5.00 -7.29
N CYS A 177 17.65 3.74 -7.72
CA CYS A 177 17.93 2.57 -6.87
C CYS A 177 19.45 2.35 -6.76
N THR A 178 20.12 3.17 -5.95
CA THR A 178 21.59 3.27 -5.92
C THR A 178 22.33 2.01 -5.41
N GLU A 179 21.67 1.15 -4.65
CA GLU A 179 22.24 -0.14 -4.19
C GLU A 179 21.87 -1.34 -5.07
N LEU A 180 21.13 -1.17 -6.17
CA LEU A 180 20.65 -2.27 -7.01
C LEU A 180 21.80 -2.89 -7.81
N ARG A 181 22.12 -4.16 -7.53
CA ARG A 181 23.24 -4.89 -8.15
C ARG A 181 22.83 -6.04 -9.07
N SER A 182 21.57 -6.46 -8.99
CA SER A 182 21.02 -7.55 -9.80
C SER A 182 19.55 -7.30 -10.10
N TYR A 183 19.15 -7.52 -11.36
CA TYR A 183 17.78 -7.45 -11.85
C TYR A 183 17.44 -8.70 -12.68
#